data_AF-A0A1W2LYU2-F1
#
_entry.id   AF-A0A1W2LYU2-F1
#
_cell.length_a   1.000
_cell.length_b   1.000
_cell.length_c   1.000
_cell.angle_alpha   90.00
_cell.angle_beta   90.00
_cell.angle_gamma   90.00
#
_symmetry.space_group_name_H-M   'P 1'
#
loop_
_entity.id
_entity.type
_entity.pdbx_description
1 polymer ?
#
loop_
_entity_poly.entity_id
_entity_poly.type
_entity_poly.pdbx_seq_one_letter_code
_entity_poly.pdbx_strand_id
1 'polypeptide(L)'
;MSPNPQDTMLDEFGAYYNADELELFIHDGLAEQADESAERLVHILGDRAAEVADLLRRMAADPAHPLFETLSTQTMYDWNADPGSWAKFQQLARRMSDGITKATSG
;
A
#
# COMPACT_ATOMS: atom_id res chain seq x y z
N MET A 1 -20.64 -10.93 -1.29
CA MET A 1 -19.49 -10.99 -2.22
C MET A 1 -18.25 -10.70 -1.40
N SER A 2 -17.19 -11.50 -1.52
CA SER A 2 -15.91 -11.19 -0.87
C SER A 2 -15.26 -10.00 -1.59
N PRO A 3 -14.62 -9.06 -0.88
CA PRO A 3 -13.95 -7.93 -1.52
C PRO A 3 -12.86 -8.39 -2.48
N ASN A 4 -12.61 -7.61 -3.53
CA ASN A 4 -11.48 -7.84 -4.44
C ASN A 4 -10.20 -7.29 -3.79
N PRO A 5 -9.14 -8.09 -3.61
CA PRO A 5 -7.88 -7.66 -2.99
C PRO A 5 -7.26 -6.41 -3.63
N GLN A 6 -7.28 -6.31 -4.96
CA GLN A 6 -6.75 -5.14 -5.64
C GLN A 6 -7.56 -3.89 -5.30
N ASP A 7 -8.88 -3.97 -5.40
CA ASP A 7 -9.77 -2.84 -5.14
C ASP A 7 -9.69 -2.43 -3.66
N THR A 8 -9.64 -3.39 -2.74
CA THR A 8 -9.46 -3.12 -1.30
C THR A 8 -8.10 -2.49 -0.99
N MET A 9 -7.02 -2.88 -1.67
CA MET A 9 -5.72 -2.21 -1.52
C MET A 9 -5.78 -0.76 -2.03
N LEU A 10 -6.40 -0.53 -3.18
CA LEU A 10 -6.57 0.81 -3.72
C LEU A 10 -7.43 1.68 -2.78
N ASP A 11 -8.55 1.17 -2.29
CA ASP A 11 -9.42 1.85 -1.33
C ASP A 11 -8.66 2.22 -0.03
N GLU A 12 -7.81 1.33 0.48
CA GLU A 12 -6.96 1.60 1.65
C GLU A 12 -5.99 2.76 1.39
N PHE A 13 -5.36 2.80 0.21
CA PHE A 13 -4.49 3.90 -0.18
C PHE A 13 -5.26 5.22 -0.32
N GLY A 14 -6.40 5.21 -1.00
CA GLY A 14 -7.24 6.40 -1.16
C GLY A 14 -7.77 6.94 0.16
N ALA A 15 -8.08 6.07 1.13
CA ALA A 15 -8.61 6.46 2.42
C ALA A 15 -7.55 7.05 3.37
N TYR A 16 -6.34 6.48 3.40
CA TYR A 16 -5.35 6.78 4.44
C TYR A 16 -4.07 7.46 3.94
N TYR A 17 -3.90 7.60 2.62
CA TYR A 17 -2.69 8.15 2.02
C TYR A 17 -3.00 9.25 1.00
N ASN A 18 -4.12 9.95 1.16
CA ASN A 18 -4.40 11.14 0.36
C ASN A 18 -3.31 12.20 0.59
N ALA A 19 -3.04 13.03 -0.43
CA ALA A 19 -1.92 13.97 -0.39
C ALA A 19 -2.00 14.98 0.76
N ASP A 20 -3.22 15.43 1.10
CA ASP A 20 -3.44 16.43 2.15
C ASP A 20 -3.07 15.90 3.55
N GLU A 21 -3.36 14.64 3.85
CA GLU A 21 -3.04 13.99 5.14
C GLU A 21 -1.67 13.32 5.13
N LEU A 22 -1.19 12.90 3.95
CA LEU A 22 0.08 12.20 3.79
C LEU A 22 1.26 13.05 4.28
N GLU A 23 1.23 14.37 4.08
CA GLU A 23 2.29 15.27 4.57
C GLU A 23 2.50 15.18 6.10
N LEU A 24 1.49 14.77 6.86
CA LEU A 24 1.57 14.65 8.32
C LEU A 24 2.51 13.52 8.78
N PHE A 25 2.73 12.50 7.94
CA PHE A 25 3.46 11.29 8.35
C PHE A 25 4.41 10.71 7.29
N ILE A 26 4.44 11.24 6.06
CA ILE A 26 5.25 10.69 4.96
C ILE A 26 6.75 10.60 5.27
N HIS A 27 7.25 11.43 6.18
CA HIS A 27 8.67 11.48 6.56
C HIS A 27 9.00 10.58 7.75
N ASP A 28 8.17 10.59 8.80
CA ASP A 28 8.52 9.97 10.08
C ASP A 28 7.53 8.88 10.55
N GLY A 29 6.29 8.88 10.04
CA GLY A 29 5.22 7.96 10.45
C GLY A 29 4.87 6.89 9.41
N LEU A 30 5.54 6.87 8.26
CA LEU A 30 5.20 5.97 7.15
C LEU A 30 5.24 4.48 7.53
N ALA A 31 6.14 4.10 8.43
CA ALA A 31 6.26 2.71 8.90
C ALA A 31 5.10 2.29 9.81
N GLU A 32 4.68 3.15 10.74
CA GLU A 32 3.53 2.91 11.62
C GLU A 32 2.25 2.82 10.80
N GLN A 33 2.04 3.76 9.87
CA GLN A 33 0.87 3.73 8.99
C GLN A 33 0.82 2.46 8.12
N ALA A 34 1.98 1.96 7.66
CA ALA A 34 2.07 0.71 6.92
C ALA A 34 1.63 -0.50 7.74
N ASP A 35 2.00 -0.54 9.02
CA ASP A 35 1.65 -1.63 9.94
C ASP A 35 0.15 -1.64 10.20
N GLU A 36 -0.45 -0.48 10.48
CA GLU A 36 -1.91 -0.37 10.66
C GLU A 36 -2.68 -0.76 9.40
N SER A 37 -2.20 -0.35 8.22
CA SER A 37 -2.83 -0.69 6.95
C SER A 37 -2.75 -2.20 6.67
N ALA A 38 -1.61 -2.83 7.00
CA ALA A 38 -1.48 -4.27 6.91
C ALA A 38 -2.50 -5.01 7.82
N GLU A 39 -2.68 -4.55 9.06
CA GLU A 39 -3.66 -5.11 9.99
C GLU A 39 -5.10 -4.96 9.46
N ARG A 40 -5.47 -3.79 8.92
CA ARG A 40 -6.79 -3.55 8.32
C ARG A 40 -7.03 -4.44 7.11
N LEU A 41 -6.05 -4.56 6.21
CA LEU A 41 -6.15 -5.41 5.01
C LEU A 41 -6.33 -6.88 5.38
N VAL A 42 -5.59 -7.37 6.37
CA VAL A 42 -5.76 -8.74 6.90
C VAL A 42 -7.15 -8.92 7.52
N HIS A 43 -7.62 -7.95 8.29
CA HIS A 43 -8.94 -8.00 8.90
C HIS A 43 -10.07 -8.09 7.86
N ILE A 44 -9.97 -7.33 6.76
CA ILE A 44 -10.99 -7.27 5.70
C ILE A 44 -10.94 -8.50 4.78
N LEU A 45 -9.75 -8.95 4.39
CA LEU A 45 -9.56 -9.95 3.34
C LEU A 45 -9.28 -11.37 3.86
N GLY A 46 -8.90 -11.52 5.14
CA GLY A 46 -8.43 -12.79 5.70
C GLY A 46 -7.24 -13.35 4.91
N ASP A 47 -7.27 -14.64 4.59
CA ASP A 47 -6.20 -15.33 3.84
C ASP A 47 -5.91 -14.70 2.47
N ARG A 48 -6.91 -14.04 1.86
CA ARG A 48 -6.75 -13.36 0.57
C ARG A 48 -5.90 -12.10 0.65
N ALA A 49 -5.59 -11.60 1.86
CA ALA A 49 -4.64 -10.50 2.02
C ALA A 49 -3.26 -10.86 1.45
N ALA A 50 -2.88 -12.15 1.40
CA ALA A 50 -1.64 -12.58 0.74
C ALA A 50 -1.56 -12.15 -0.74
N GLU A 51 -2.69 -12.07 -1.45
CA GLU A 51 -2.75 -11.56 -2.83
C GLU A 51 -2.34 -10.06 -2.89
N VAL A 52 -2.69 -9.28 -1.86
CA VAL A 52 -2.29 -7.87 -1.73
C VAL A 52 -0.80 -7.76 -1.45
N ALA A 53 -0.25 -8.60 -0.56
CA ALA A 53 1.18 -8.60 -0.27
C ALA A 53 2.01 -8.85 -1.55
N ASP A 54 1.59 -9.80 -2.38
CA ASP A 54 2.26 -10.09 -3.65
C ASP A 54 2.08 -8.98 -4.69
N LEU A 55 0.95 -8.29 -4.69
CA LEU A 55 0.74 -7.12 -5.54
C LEU A 55 1.64 -5.94 -5.12
N LEU A 56 1.70 -5.63 -3.83
CA LEU A 56 2.56 -4.58 -3.28
C LEU A 56 4.04 -4.83 -3.59
N ARG A 57 4.50 -6.09 -3.47
CA ARG A 57 5.87 -6.46 -3.84
C ARG A 57 6.17 -6.24 -5.32
N ARG A 58 5.23 -6.59 -6.21
CA ARG A 58 5.37 -6.36 -7.65
C ARG A 58 5.44 -4.87 -7.99
N MET A 59 4.55 -4.06 -7.40
CA MET A 59 4.58 -2.61 -7.57
C MET A 59 5.88 -2.00 -7.03
N ALA A 60 6.39 -2.48 -5.90
CA ALA A 60 7.66 -1.99 -5.33
C ALA A 60 8.89 -2.36 -6.16
N ALA A 61 8.79 -3.40 -6.99
CA ALA A 61 9.86 -3.85 -7.89
C ALA A 61 9.83 -3.18 -9.27
N ASP A 62 8.71 -2.56 -9.66
CA ASP A 62 8.51 -1.99 -10.99
C ASP A 62 7.87 -0.59 -10.90
N PRO A 63 8.65 0.50 -11.04
CA PRO A 63 8.10 1.86 -11.05
C PRO A 63 7.18 2.13 -12.26
N ALA A 64 7.17 1.28 -13.28
CA ALA A 64 6.27 1.40 -14.43
C ALA A 64 4.99 0.56 -14.29
N HIS A 65 4.72 0.02 -13.10
CA HIS A 65 3.55 -0.81 -12.86
C HIS A 65 2.24 -0.05 -13.18
N PRO A 66 1.29 -0.66 -13.93
CA PRO A 66 0.11 0.05 -14.45
C PRO A 66 -0.82 0.60 -13.37
N LEU A 67 -0.79 0.03 -12.16
CA LEU A 67 -1.60 0.52 -11.05
C LEU A 67 -1.14 1.87 -10.49
N PHE A 68 0.07 2.36 -10.81
CA PHE A 68 0.49 3.68 -10.34
C PHE A 68 -0.42 4.81 -10.84
N GLU A 69 -0.95 4.72 -12.07
CA GLU A 69 -1.89 5.72 -12.58
C GLU A 69 -3.16 5.80 -11.71
N THR A 70 -3.71 4.64 -11.35
CA THR A 70 -4.90 4.57 -10.50
C THR A 70 -4.58 4.99 -9.07
N LEU A 71 -3.47 4.51 -8.52
CA LEU A 71 -3.02 4.82 -7.17
C LEU A 71 -2.83 6.33 -6.99
N SER A 72 -2.09 6.96 -7.90
CA SER A 72 -1.81 8.39 -7.85
C SER A 72 -3.04 9.25 -8.06
N THR A 73 -4.00 8.78 -8.88
CA THR A 73 -5.30 9.46 -9.00
C THR A 73 -6.10 9.41 -7.69
N GLN A 74 -6.10 8.27 -7.00
CA GLN A 74 -6.86 8.11 -5.77
C GLN A 74 -6.22 8.82 -4.57
N THR A 75 -4.89 8.81 -4.49
CA THR A 75 -4.18 9.47 -3.40
C THR A 75 -3.88 10.94 -3.68
N MET A 76 -4.07 11.40 -4.92
CA MET A 76 -3.57 12.70 -5.39
C MET A 76 -2.05 12.89 -5.16
N TYR A 77 -1.30 11.78 -5.11
CA TYR A 77 0.14 11.77 -4.85
C TYR A 77 0.87 10.86 -5.84
N ASP A 78 1.89 11.40 -6.50
CA ASP A 78 2.65 10.69 -7.53
C ASP A 78 3.74 9.79 -6.93
N TRP A 79 3.35 8.60 -6.48
CA TRP A 79 4.23 7.63 -5.80
C TRP A 79 5.45 7.17 -6.61
N ASN A 80 5.47 7.35 -7.93
CA ASN A 80 6.55 6.93 -8.81
C ASN A 80 7.13 8.06 -9.70
N ALA A 81 6.74 9.33 -9.49
CA ALA A 81 7.17 10.42 -10.37
C ALA A 81 8.67 10.76 -10.24
N ASP A 82 9.24 10.59 -9.04
CA ASP A 82 10.64 10.88 -8.76
C ASP A 82 11.27 9.82 -7.83
N PRO A 83 12.61 9.73 -7.77
CA PRO A 83 13.29 8.73 -6.94
C PRO A 83 12.94 8.78 -5.44
N GLY A 84 12.66 9.97 -4.90
CA GLY A 84 12.27 10.14 -3.51
C GLY A 84 10.87 9.62 -3.22
N SER A 85 9.91 9.95 -4.08
CA SER A 85 8.54 9.41 -3.99
C SER A 85 8.52 7.90 -4.16
N TRP A 86 9.28 7.37 -5.12
CA TRP A 86 9.38 5.93 -5.33
C TRP A 86 10.03 5.20 -4.16
N ALA A 87 11.09 5.76 -3.56
CA ALA A 87 11.72 5.17 -2.38
C ALA A 87 10.75 5.08 -1.18
N LYS A 88 9.92 6.11 -0.98
CA LYS A 88 8.85 6.10 0.04
C LYS A 88 7.81 5.02 -0.26
N PHE A 89 7.34 4.91 -1.49
CA PHE A 89 6.44 3.83 -1.89
C PHE A 89 7.07 2.45 -1.64
N GLN A 90 8.34 2.24 -2.00
CA GLN A 90 9.03 0.97 -1.77
C GLN A 90 9.11 0.62 -0.29
N GLN A 91 9.42 1.58 0.58
CA GLN A 91 9.43 1.38 2.02
C GLN A 91 8.05 0.96 2.53
N LEU A 92 7.02 1.71 2.13
CA LEU A 92 5.64 1.48 2.51
C LEU A 92 5.14 0.09 2.07
N ALA A 93 5.23 -0.19 0.77
CA ALA A 93 4.75 -1.42 0.16
C ALA A 93 5.46 -2.66 0.71
N ARG A 94 6.78 -2.59 0.93
CA ARG A 94 7.53 -3.70 1.55
C ARG A 94 7.07 -3.94 2.98
N ARG A 95 6.98 -2.88 3.80
CA ARG A 95 6.56 -2.98 5.21
C ARG A 95 5.16 -3.59 5.33
N MET A 96 4.19 -3.07 4.56
CA MET A 96 2.84 -3.63 4.50
C MET A 96 2.86 -5.10 4.08
N SER A 97 3.57 -5.43 2.98
CA SER A 97 3.60 -6.80 2.47
C SER A 97 4.17 -7.80 3.47
N ASP A 98 5.18 -7.40 4.25
CA ASP A 98 5.79 -8.21 5.30
C ASP A 98 4.84 -8.39 6.49
N GLY A 99 4.15 -7.32 6.90
CA GLY A 99 3.12 -7.35 7.94
C GLY A 99 1.98 -8.31 7.58
N ILE A 100 1.45 -8.19 6.37
CA ILE A 100 0.40 -9.08 5.85
C ILE A 100 0.90 -10.52 5.81
N THR A 101 2.07 -10.77 5.23
CA THR A 101 2.60 -12.14 5.08
C THR A 101 2.81 -12.83 6.42
N LYS A 102 3.30 -12.08 7.42
CA LYS A 102 3.45 -12.57 8.79
C LYS A 102 2.10 -12.98 9.40
N ALA A 103 1.04 -12.22 9.14
CA ALA A 103 -0.28 -12.49 9.69
C ALA A 103 -1.00 -13.65 8.99
N THR A 104 -0.78 -13.84 7.69
CA THR A 104 -1.45 -14.90 6.89
C THR A 104 -0.71 -16.23 6.86
N SER A 105 0.56 -16.26 7.28
CA SER A 105 1.37 -17.50 7.34
C SER A 105 1.37 -18.16 8.73
N GLY A 106 0.58 -17.62 9.66
CA GLY A 106 0.46 -18.07 11.06
C GLY A 106 -0.47 -19.26 11.24
#